data_AF-A0A538JGU2-F1
#
_entry.id   AF-A0A538JGU2-F1
#
_cell.length_a   1.000
_cell.length_b   1.000
_cell.length_c   1.000
_cell.angle_alpha   90.00
_cell.angle_beta   90.00
_cell.angle_gamma   90.00
#
_symmetry.space_group_name_H-M   'P 1'
#
loop_
_entity.id
_entity.type
_entity.pdbx_description
1 polymer ?
#
loop_
_entity_poly.entity_id
_entity_poly.type
_entity_poly.pdbx_seq_one_letter_code
_entity_poly.pdbx_strand_id
1 'polypeptide(L)'
;MGELDGVWNVRRTGGALPPLYGVRKRIHGTEGETLFGPVPVSFDVRGLELRYRPPLAGLVDVLERDGDSYRGRTRVLGREIGTFELRRSGMTEDVKSQLVKHIDEAHAMEQNVLRMLDGMIATSDDPQVIDMLEHHRTQTQTHAYRMRERLEAHGAAPSVVRQAGGILQALAKLPLDMVRSEKAGRNARDGYATEHLEIASYELLLRIADRAGDEQTAVTAREIIAEEREMADFIAAHWDLFAEASLREAGVAV
;
A
#
# COMPACT_ATOMS: atom_id res chain seq x y z
N MET A 1 -16.00 17.03 -18.02
CA MET A 1 -14.75 17.27 -17.27
C MET A 1 -14.55 18.76 -17.18
N GLY A 2 -14.34 19.28 -15.97
CA GLY A 2 -13.88 20.65 -15.76
C GLY A 2 -12.47 20.83 -16.31
N GLU A 3 -12.10 22.06 -16.66
CA GLU A 3 -10.80 22.36 -17.28
C GLU A 3 -9.61 21.89 -16.42
N LEU A 4 -9.78 21.95 -15.09
CA LEU A 4 -8.78 21.55 -14.11
C LEU A 4 -8.82 20.04 -13.78
N ASP A 5 -9.75 19.26 -14.33
CA ASP A 5 -9.85 17.84 -14.00
C ASP A 5 -8.58 17.07 -14.39
N GLY A 6 -8.07 16.30 -13.42
CA GLY A 6 -6.88 15.46 -13.57
C GLY A 6 -5.90 15.55 -12.41
N VAL A 7 -4.73 14.97 -12.63
CA VAL A 7 -3.60 15.00 -11.71
C VAL A 7 -2.57 15.99 -12.23
N TRP A 8 -2.09 16.85 -11.34
CA TRP A 8 -1.16 17.94 -11.66
C TRP A 8 0.07 17.86 -10.75
N ASN A 9 1.26 17.84 -11.35
CA ASN A 9 2.52 18.04 -10.63
C ASN A 9 2.68 19.52 -10.28
N VAL A 10 2.97 19.81 -9.01
CA VAL A 10 3.17 21.17 -8.50
C VAL A 10 4.66 21.45 -8.39
N ARG A 11 5.15 22.46 -9.10
CA ARG A 11 6.53 22.93 -8.99
C ARG A 11 6.56 24.35 -8.44
N ARG A 12 7.26 24.58 -7.33
CA ARG A 12 7.47 25.93 -6.80
C ARG A 12 8.32 26.75 -7.79
N THR A 13 7.88 27.97 -8.09
CA THR A 13 8.61 28.90 -8.97
C THR A 13 9.10 30.16 -8.26
N GLY A 14 8.62 30.45 -7.05
CA GLY A 14 9.12 31.55 -6.20
C GLY A 14 8.35 31.73 -4.89
N GLY A 15 8.83 32.60 -4.01
CA GLY A 15 8.17 32.95 -2.73
C GLY A 15 8.88 32.45 -1.47
N ALA A 16 8.28 32.74 -0.31
CA ALA A 16 8.85 32.47 1.02
C ALA A 16 8.48 31.08 1.59
N LEU A 17 7.73 30.29 0.83
CA LEU A 17 7.29 28.96 1.24
C LEU A 17 8.30 27.88 0.82
N PRO A 18 8.44 26.79 1.59
CA PRO A 18 9.37 25.70 1.28
C PRO A 18 9.13 25.11 -0.13
N PRO A 19 10.18 24.51 -0.72
CA PRO A 19 10.09 23.86 -2.02
C PRO A 19 9.11 22.68 -1.97
N LEU A 20 8.31 22.54 -3.04
CA LEU A 20 7.23 21.58 -3.15
C LEU A 20 7.67 20.30 -3.89
N TYR A 21 8.69 19.60 -3.39
CA TYR A 21 9.15 18.36 -4.03
C TYR A 21 8.09 17.26 -3.90
N GLY A 22 7.69 16.65 -5.03
CA GLY A 22 6.74 15.53 -5.06
C GLY A 22 5.28 15.90 -4.78
N VAL A 23 4.95 17.20 -4.71
CA VAL A 23 3.58 17.67 -4.45
C VAL A 23 2.74 17.50 -5.70
N ARG A 24 1.58 16.85 -5.57
CA ARG A 24 0.58 16.73 -6.64
C ARG A 24 -0.76 17.30 -6.21
N LYS A 25 -1.57 17.73 -7.17
CA LYS A 25 -2.98 18.08 -6.97
C LYS A 25 -3.83 17.14 -7.79
N ARG A 26 -4.82 16.49 -7.18
CA ARG A 26 -5.87 15.74 -7.86
C ARG A 26 -7.14 16.57 -7.83
N ILE A 27 -7.75 16.81 -8.99
CA ILE A 27 -8.95 17.63 -9.11
C ILE A 27 -10.03 16.85 -9.84
N HIS A 28 -11.26 16.89 -9.29
CA HIS A 28 -12.44 16.30 -9.89
C HIS A 28 -13.66 17.19 -9.65
N GLY A 29 -14.17 17.82 -10.71
CA GLY A 29 -15.33 18.70 -10.66
C GLY A 29 -15.06 19.92 -9.79
N THR A 30 -15.79 20.04 -8.68
CA THR A 30 -15.71 21.19 -7.77
C THR A 30 -14.82 20.95 -6.55
N GLU A 31 -14.12 19.81 -6.49
CA GLU A 31 -13.29 19.43 -5.35
C GLU A 31 -11.91 18.95 -5.79
N GLY A 32 -10.94 19.01 -4.89
CA GLY A 32 -9.64 18.43 -5.12
C GLY A 32 -8.82 18.26 -3.85
N GLU A 33 -7.68 17.59 -4.00
CA GLU A 33 -6.77 17.25 -2.92
C GLU A 33 -5.34 17.57 -3.32
N THR A 34 -4.59 18.17 -2.39
CA THR A 34 -3.14 18.28 -2.49
C THR A 34 -2.52 17.04 -1.85
N LEU A 35 -1.89 16.21 -2.68
CA LEU A 35 -1.13 15.03 -2.28
C LEU A 35 0.28 15.49 -1.89
N PHE A 36 0.46 15.75 -0.60
CA PHE A 36 1.75 16.10 -0.02
C PHE A 36 1.89 15.41 1.34
N GLY A 37 2.88 14.52 1.47
CA GLY A 37 3.09 13.78 2.71
C GLY A 37 1.95 12.78 3.01
N PRO A 38 1.67 12.48 4.30
CA PRO A 38 0.78 11.39 4.70
C PRO A 38 -0.71 11.64 4.49
N VAL A 39 -1.14 12.89 4.64
CA VAL A 39 -2.55 13.26 4.69
C VAL A 39 -2.82 14.21 3.53
N PRO A 40 -3.72 13.83 2.60
CA PRO A 40 -4.11 14.74 1.53
C PRO A 40 -4.81 15.96 2.13
N VAL A 41 -4.49 17.15 1.61
CA VAL A 41 -5.15 18.38 2.04
C VAL A 41 -6.21 18.78 1.02
N SER A 42 -7.47 18.72 1.44
CA SER A 42 -8.62 18.98 0.58
C SER A 42 -8.83 20.48 0.31
N PHE A 43 -9.36 20.79 -0.86
CA PHE A 43 -9.75 22.14 -1.29
C PHE A 43 -10.99 22.10 -2.19
N ASP A 44 -11.73 23.20 -2.20
CA ASP A 44 -12.82 23.44 -3.15
C ASP A 44 -12.29 24.14 -4.40
N VAL A 45 -12.80 23.77 -5.56
CA VAL A 45 -12.50 24.43 -6.84
C VAL A 45 -13.61 25.42 -7.17
N ARG A 46 -13.24 26.70 -7.32
CA ARG A 46 -14.15 27.78 -7.75
C ARG A 46 -13.54 28.50 -8.94
N GLY A 47 -13.93 28.06 -10.15
CA GLY A 47 -13.29 28.53 -11.38
C GLY A 47 -11.81 28.15 -11.39
N LEU A 48 -10.93 29.15 -11.37
CA LEU A 48 -9.48 28.97 -11.30
C LEU A 48 -8.91 29.18 -9.89
N GLU A 49 -9.75 29.21 -8.86
CA GLU A 49 -9.32 29.28 -7.46
C GLU A 49 -9.45 27.93 -6.76
N LEU A 50 -8.39 27.53 -6.05
CA LEU A 50 -8.39 26.36 -5.16
C LEU A 50 -8.41 26.87 -3.72
N ARG A 51 -9.52 26.66 -3.02
CA ARG A 51 -9.78 27.18 -1.67
C ARG A 51 -9.64 26.06 -0.65
N TYR A 52 -8.60 26.13 0.16
CA TYR A 52 -8.26 25.04 1.07
C TYR A 52 -9.24 24.94 2.25
N ARG A 53 -9.57 23.70 2.60
CA ARG A 53 -10.37 23.35 3.78
C ARG A 53 -9.47 23.29 5.03
N PRO A 54 -10.05 23.28 6.25
CA PRO A 54 -9.28 23.06 7.47
C PRO A 54 -8.35 21.82 7.36
N PRO A 55 -7.11 21.88 7.89
CA PRO A 55 -6.55 22.92 8.75
C PRO A 55 -5.95 24.13 8.00
N LEU A 56 -5.90 24.13 6.66
CA LEU A 56 -5.34 25.23 5.86
C LEU A 56 -6.40 26.24 5.40
N ALA A 57 -7.46 26.41 6.19
CA ALA A 57 -8.52 27.37 5.90
C ALA A 57 -7.94 28.79 5.78
N GLY A 58 -8.28 29.49 4.70
CA GLY A 58 -7.76 30.84 4.39
C GLY A 58 -6.57 30.86 3.42
N LEU A 59 -6.05 29.69 3.05
CA LEU A 59 -5.14 29.53 1.92
C LEU A 59 -5.96 29.39 0.62
N VAL A 60 -5.62 30.21 -0.37
CA VAL A 60 -6.23 30.19 -1.70
C VAL A 60 -5.13 30.20 -2.75
N ASP A 61 -5.13 29.20 -3.61
CA ASP A 61 -4.30 29.19 -4.80
C ASP A 61 -5.10 29.73 -5.98
N VAL A 62 -4.60 30.79 -6.61
CA VAL A 62 -5.21 31.38 -7.81
C VAL A 62 -4.42 30.93 -9.03
N LEU A 63 -5.10 30.35 -10.01
CA LEU A 63 -4.50 29.80 -11.22
C LEU A 63 -4.73 30.73 -12.42
N GLU A 64 -3.72 30.80 -13.28
CA GLU A 64 -3.77 31.45 -14.58
C GLU A 64 -3.28 30.45 -15.63
N ARG A 65 -4.01 30.37 -16.74
CA ARG A 65 -3.73 29.41 -17.82
C ARG A 65 -2.42 29.77 -18.51
N ASP A 66 -1.58 28.77 -18.74
CA ASP A 66 -0.28 28.92 -19.40
C ASP A 66 -0.05 27.77 -20.39
N GLY A 67 -0.68 27.86 -21.57
CA GLY A 67 -0.66 26.75 -22.54
C GLY A 67 -1.40 25.52 -22.01
N ASP A 68 -0.67 24.42 -21.83
CA ASP A 68 -1.16 23.15 -21.27
C ASP A 68 -0.88 23.01 -19.75
N SER A 69 -0.30 24.04 -19.14
CA SER A 69 -0.03 24.15 -17.71
C SER A 69 -0.81 25.32 -17.09
N TYR A 70 -0.70 25.48 -15.76
CA TYR A 70 -1.19 26.67 -15.07
C TYR A 70 -0.08 27.30 -14.24
N ARG A 71 0.00 28.63 -14.25
CA ARG A 71 0.74 29.39 -13.26
C ARG A 71 -0.14 29.64 -12.05
N GLY A 72 0.36 29.31 -10.87
CA GLY A 72 -0.35 29.44 -9.62
C GLY A 72 0.26 30.49 -8.70
N ARG A 73 -0.59 31.22 -7.99
CA ARG A 73 -0.21 32.17 -6.94
C ARG A 73 -0.90 31.78 -5.65
N THR A 74 -0.10 31.42 -4.64
CA THR A 74 -0.59 31.07 -3.30
C THR A 74 -0.83 32.34 -2.50
N ARG A 75 -2.05 32.52 -2.01
CA ARG A 75 -2.46 33.61 -1.12
C ARG A 75 -2.91 33.08 0.22
N VAL A 76 -2.46 33.71 1.30
CA VAL A 76 -2.98 33.45 2.66
C VAL A 76 -3.54 34.75 3.20
N LEU A 77 -4.81 34.72 3.62
CA LEU A 77 -5.54 35.92 4.09
C LEU A 77 -5.43 37.10 3.10
N GLY A 78 -5.46 36.80 1.79
CA GLY A 78 -5.38 37.78 0.70
C GLY A 78 -3.98 38.26 0.32
N ARG A 79 -2.93 37.90 1.08
CA ARG A 79 -1.53 38.25 0.74
C ARG A 79 -0.88 37.14 -0.05
N GLU A 80 -0.21 37.49 -1.15
CA GLU A 80 0.58 36.55 -1.94
C GLU A 80 1.84 36.15 -1.18
N ILE A 81 2.07 34.84 -1.05
CA ILE A 81 3.20 34.27 -0.30
C ILE A 81 4.07 33.33 -1.13
N GLY A 82 3.64 32.98 -2.33
CA GLY A 82 4.48 32.27 -3.29
C GLY A 82 3.79 31.97 -4.61
N THR A 83 4.61 31.50 -5.54
CA THR A 83 4.22 31.14 -6.90
C THR A 83 4.62 29.72 -7.23
N PHE A 84 3.83 29.08 -8.08
CA PHE A 84 4.05 27.70 -8.50
C PHE A 84 3.55 27.49 -9.94
N GLU A 85 3.86 26.32 -10.49
CA GLU A 85 3.39 25.85 -11.78
C GLU A 85 2.66 24.51 -11.57
N LEU A 86 1.53 24.33 -12.24
CA LEU A 86 0.83 23.05 -12.38
C LEU A 86 1.09 22.49 -13.76
N ARG A 87 1.79 21.36 -13.83
CA ARG A 87 1.93 20.59 -15.08
C ARG A 87 1.08 19.34 -14.99
N ARG A 88 0.37 19.01 -16.07
CA ARG A 88 -0.42 17.79 -16.12
C ARG A 88 0.51 16.59 -15.92
N SER A 89 0.15 15.72 -14.98
CA SER A 89 0.87 14.47 -14.75
C SER A 89 0.69 13.58 -15.99
N GLY A 90 1.78 13.03 -16.50
CA GLY A 90 1.72 12.06 -17.58
C GLY A 90 1.20 10.71 -17.05
N MET A 91 0.42 9.98 -17.85
CA MET A 91 -0.07 8.64 -17.50
C MET A 91 1.05 7.72 -16.98
N THR A 92 2.24 7.81 -17.58
CA THR A 92 3.42 7.03 -17.17
C THR A 92 3.94 7.41 -15.76
N GLU A 93 3.92 8.68 -15.39
CA GLU A 93 4.34 9.14 -14.05
C GLU A 93 3.35 8.68 -12.97
N ASP A 94 2.06 8.75 -13.27
CA ASP A 94 1.01 8.26 -12.37
C ASP A 94 1.12 6.75 -12.17
N VAL A 95 1.35 5.98 -13.24
CA VAL A 95 1.57 4.52 -13.15
C VAL A 95 2.82 4.19 -12.33
N LYS A 96 3.94 4.89 -12.53
CA LYS A 96 5.15 4.71 -11.69
C LYS A 96 4.90 5.03 -10.23
N SER A 97 4.12 6.07 -9.94
CA SER A 97 3.74 6.37 -8.56
C SER A 97 2.84 5.30 -7.94
N GLN A 98 1.92 4.70 -8.72
CA GLN A 98 1.12 3.58 -8.23
C GLN A 98 2.00 2.35 -7.99
N LEU A 99 2.95 2.08 -8.88
CA LEU A 99 3.92 0.99 -8.71
C LEU A 99 4.64 1.10 -7.35
N VAL A 100 5.27 2.24 -7.05
CA VAL A 100 5.99 2.44 -5.78
C VAL A 100 5.06 2.24 -4.57
N LYS A 101 3.81 2.73 -4.66
CA LYS A 101 2.82 2.54 -3.61
C LYS A 101 2.51 1.05 -3.38
N HIS A 102 2.30 0.28 -4.44
CA HIS A 102 1.99 -1.15 -4.32
C HIS A 102 3.19 -1.99 -3.87
N ILE A 103 4.42 -1.61 -4.22
CA ILE A 103 5.63 -2.24 -3.66
C ILE A 103 5.71 -1.99 -2.15
N ASP A 104 5.43 -0.76 -1.69
CA ASP A 104 5.43 -0.44 -0.25
C ASP A 104 4.32 -1.17 0.52
N GLU A 105 3.13 -1.30 -0.08
CA GLU A 105 2.03 -2.08 0.46
C GLU A 105 2.39 -3.57 0.57
N ALA A 106 3.02 -4.15 -0.47
CA ALA A 106 3.50 -5.53 -0.44
C ALA A 106 4.57 -5.71 0.64
N HIS A 107 5.59 -4.86 0.70
CA HIS A 107 6.59 -4.90 1.77
C HIS A 107 5.97 -4.87 3.17
N ALA A 108 4.97 -4.01 3.39
CA ALA A 108 4.28 -3.92 4.67
C ALA A 108 3.44 -5.18 4.98
N MET A 109 2.84 -5.80 3.97
CA MET A 109 2.11 -7.06 4.08
C MET A 109 3.06 -8.18 4.53
N GLU A 110 4.20 -8.36 3.86
CA GLU A 110 5.23 -9.35 4.21
C GLU A 110 5.70 -9.22 5.66
N GLN A 111 5.92 -7.98 6.14
CA GLN A 111 6.31 -7.73 7.54
C GLN A 111 5.21 -8.10 8.54
N ASN A 112 3.94 -8.05 8.15
CA ASN A 112 2.85 -8.54 8.99
C ASN A 112 2.80 -10.07 8.99
N VAL A 113 2.99 -10.69 7.83
CA VAL A 113 2.97 -12.14 7.67
C VAL A 113 4.13 -12.78 8.42
N LEU A 114 5.34 -12.21 8.37
CA LEU A 114 6.48 -12.66 9.19
C LEU A 114 6.13 -12.73 10.69
N ARG A 115 5.42 -11.72 11.22
CA ARG A 115 4.98 -11.71 12.63
C ARG A 115 3.89 -12.74 12.90
N MET A 116 3.01 -12.99 11.94
CA MET A 116 2.01 -14.05 12.03
C MET A 116 2.69 -15.43 12.09
N LEU A 117 3.65 -15.68 11.19
CA LEU A 117 4.42 -16.92 11.12
C LEU A 117 5.23 -17.16 12.40
N ASP A 118 5.88 -16.13 12.95
CA ASP A 118 6.56 -16.22 14.26
C ASP A 118 5.60 -16.71 15.36
N GLY A 119 4.36 -16.20 15.38
CA GLY A 119 3.33 -16.62 16.33
C GLY A 119 2.82 -18.04 16.09
N MET A 120 2.63 -18.43 14.84
CA MET A 120 2.20 -19.78 14.47
C MET A 120 3.27 -20.83 14.81
N ILE A 121 4.54 -20.57 14.48
CA ILE A 121 5.67 -21.44 14.83
C ILE A 121 5.77 -21.61 16.35
N ALA A 122 5.69 -20.52 17.12
CA ALA A 122 5.80 -20.57 18.57
C ALA A 122 4.63 -21.29 19.28
N THR A 123 3.51 -21.52 18.58
CA THR A 123 2.29 -22.10 19.16
C THR A 123 1.84 -23.40 18.52
N SER A 124 2.57 -23.90 17.53
CA SER A 124 2.34 -25.20 16.89
C SER A 124 3.13 -26.29 17.62
N ASP A 125 2.54 -27.48 17.74
CA ASP A 125 3.17 -28.66 18.34
C ASP A 125 3.47 -29.77 17.31
N ASP A 126 2.99 -29.61 16.07
CA ASP A 126 3.18 -30.59 14.99
C ASP A 126 4.49 -30.31 14.23
N PRO A 127 5.47 -31.25 14.23
CA PRO A 127 6.76 -31.03 13.58
C PRO A 127 6.69 -30.78 12.07
N GLN A 128 5.72 -31.39 11.37
CA GLN A 128 5.56 -31.20 9.93
C GLN A 128 5.02 -29.79 9.63
N VAL A 129 4.10 -29.30 10.47
CA VAL A 129 3.58 -27.93 10.37
C VAL A 129 4.66 -26.91 10.71
N ILE A 130 5.46 -27.14 11.75
CA ILE A 130 6.56 -26.26 12.15
C ILE A 130 7.59 -26.13 11.02
N ASP A 131 8.05 -27.25 10.46
CA ASP A 131 9.04 -27.27 9.36
C ASP A 131 8.54 -26.48 8.14
N MET A 132 7.27 -26.66 7.77
CA MET A 132 6.66 -25.88 6.69
C MET A 132 6.59 -24.39 7.00
N LEU A 133 6.16 -24.01 8.21
CA LEU A 133 6.07 -22.59 8.60
C LEU A 133 7.45 -21.93 8.65
N GLU A 134 8.50 -22.63 9.10
CA GLU A 134 9.87 -22.13 9.10
C GLU A 134 10.42 -21.95 7.68
N HIS A 135 10.10 -22.89 6.79
CA HIS A 135 10.42 -22.80 5.37
C HIS A 135 9.76 -21.57 4.75
N HIS A 136 8.45 -21.45 4.88
CA HIS A 136 7.68 -20.35 4.32
C HIS A 136 8.11 -19.00 4.90
N ARG A 137 8.35 -18.90 6.22
CA ARG A 137 8.92 -17.70 6.84
C ARG A 137 10.23 -17.23 6.20
N THR A 138 11.08 -18.17 5.78
CA THR A 138 12.33 -17.84 5.06
C THR A 138 12.03 -17.29 3.65
N GLN A 139 11.02 -17.82 2.97
CA GLN A 139 10.53 -17.28 1.69
C GLN A 139 9.96 -15.86 1.88
N THR A 140 9.01 -15.67 2.80
CA THR A 140 8.41 -14.38 3.16
C THR A 140 9.49 -13.34 3.53
N GLN A 141 10.54 -13.74 4.25
CA GLN A 141 11.66 -12.84 4.57
C GLN A 141 12.41 -12.39 3.30
N THR A 142 12.58 -13.29 2.33
CA THR A 142 13.16 -13.00 1.03
C THR A 142 12.24 -12.09 0.21
N HIS A 143 10.93 -12.29 0.24
CA HIS A 143 9.95 -11.42 -0.42
C HIS A 143 10.02 -9.99 0.12
N ALA A 144 9.99 -9.83 1.44
CA ALA A 144 10.17 -8.53 2.09
C ALA A 144 11.49 -7.86 1.66
N TYR A 145 12.58 -8.61 1.64
CA TYR A 145 13.88 -8.11 1.19
C TYR A 145 13.82 -7.61 -0.26
N ARG A 146 13.26 -8.41 -1.18
CA ARG A 146 13.14 -8.06 -2.59
C ARG A 146 12.26 -6.82 -2.78
N MET A 147 11.13 -6.70 -2.07
CA MET A 147 10.28 -5.50 -2.14
C MET A 147 10.99 -4.25 -1.63
N ARG A 148 11.81 -4.36 -0.57
CA ARG A 148 12.65 -3.26 -0.12
C ARG A 148 13.66 -2.84 -1.19
N GLU A 149 14.37 -3.78 -1.82
CA GLU A 149 15.28 -3.47 -2.93
C GLU A 149 14.55 -2.79 -4.10
N ARG A 150 13.32 -3.23 -4.41
CA ARG A 150 12.50 -2.57 -5.43
C ARG A 150 12.15 -1.13 -5.04
N LEU A 151 11.81 -0.84 -3.78
CA LEU A 151 11.58 0.53 -3.31
C LEU A 151 12.83 1.41 -3.47
N GLU A 152 13.98 0.90 -3.04
CA GLU A 152 15.25 1.60 -3.13
C GLU A 152 15.62 1.92 -4.58
N ALA A 153 15.35 1.00 -5.52
CA ALA A 153 15.54 1.21 -6.95
C ALA A 153 14.67 2.36 -7.53
N HIS A 154 13.54 2.65 -6.89
CA HIS A 154 12.68 3.79 -7.24
C HIS A 154 12.98 5.05 -6.41
N GLY A 155 14.06 5.07 -5.63
CA GLY A 155 14.42 6.19 -4.75
C GLY A 155 13.45 6.39 -3.60
N ALA A 156 12.66 5.36 -3.27
CA ALA A 156 11.78 5.32 -2.12
C ALA A 156 12.42 4.50 -0.99
N ALA A 157 11.98 4.76 0.24
CA ALA A 157 12.28 3.90 1.37
C ALA A 157 10.96 3.27 1.85
N PRO A 158 11.01 2.07 2.48
CA PRO A 158 9.85 1.52 3.17
C PRO A 158 9.24 2.59 4.07
N SER A 159 7.94 2.81 3.96
CA SER A 159 7.29 3.77 4.83
C SER A 159 7.44 3.29 6.28
N VAL A 160 8.07 4.11 7.12
CA VAL A 160 8.23 3.82 8.56
C VAL A 160 6.83 3.79 9.16
N VAL A 161 6.28 2.58 9.27
CA VAL A 161 4.96 2.20 9.80
C VAL A 161 3.94 3.34 9.76
N ARG A 162 3.16 3.42 8.67
CA ARG A 162 1.96 4.26 8.65
C ARG A 162 0.64 3.52 8.59
N GLN A 163 0.61 2.24 8.95
CA GLN A 163 -0.61 1.41 9.07
C GLN A 163 -1.55 1.66 7.88
N ALA A 164 -1.31 0.94 6.79
CA ALA A 164 -2.22 0.84 5.65
C ALA A 164 -3.68 0.80 6.15
N GLY A 165 -4.38 1.93 6.03
CA GLY A 165 -5.69 2.18 6.65
C GLY A 165 -6.86 1.38 6.06
N GLY A 166 -6.60 0.21 5.47
CA GLY A 166 -7.60 -0.66 4.87
C GLY A 166 -7.21 -2.13 4.94
N ILE A 167 -6.02 -2.50 4.44
CA ILE A 167 -5.56 -3.91 4.45
C ILE A 167 -5.29 -4.37 5.88
N LEU A 168 -4.68 -3.51 6.71
CA LEU A 168 -4.46 -3.83 8.12
C LEU A 168 -5.76 -3.83 8.92
N GLN A 169 -6.82 -3.12 8.50
CA GLN A 169 -8.14 -3.26 9.12
C GLN A 169 -8.82 -4.59 8.75
N ALA A 170 -8.56 -5.14 7.55
CA ALA A 170 -9.02 -6.47 7.18
C ALA A 170 -8.27 -7.55 7.98
N LEU A 171 -6.94 -7.40 8.13
CA LEU A 171 -6.11 -8.31 8.95
C LEU A 171 -6.33 -8.14 10.46
N ALA A 172 -6.58 -6.93 10.97
CA ALA A 172 -6.90 -6.68 12.38
C ALA A 172 -8.32 -7.13 12.78
N LYS A 173 -9.16 -7.50 11.79
CA LYS A 173 -10.44 -8.18 12.01
C LYS A 173 -10.32 -9.71 12.02
N LEU A 174 -9.14 -10.27 11.74
CA LEU A 174 -8.85 -11.65 12.10
C LEU A 174 -8.70 -11.71 13.63
N PRO A 175 -9.42 -12.61 14.31
CA PRO A 175 -9.81 -12.42 15.70
C PRO A 175 -8.61 -12.36 16.65
N LEU A 176 -8.47 -11.23 17.34
CA LEU A 176 -7.59 -10.97 18.48
C LEU A 176 -7.98 -11.77 19.76
N ASP A 177 -8.70 -12.88 19.61
CA ASP A 177 -9.16 -13.70 20.72
C ASP A 177 -8.13 -14.80 21.03
N MET A 178 -7.07 -14.44 21.75
CA MET A 178 -6.06 -15.37 22.31
C MET A 178 -6.63 -16.31 23.39
N VAL A 179 -7.95 -16.51 23.46
CA VAL A 179 -8.67 -17.18 24.57
C VAL A 179 -9.56 -18.34 24.07
N ARG A 180 -9.23 -18.98 22.94
CA ARG A 180 -9.92 -20.20 22.48
C ARG A 180 -8.94 -21.35 22.24
N SER A 181 -9.35 -22.58 22.59
CA SER A 181 -8.48 -23.76 22.61
C SER A 181 -8.01 -24.25 21.24
N GLU A 182 -8.77 -24.03 20.17
CA GLU A 182 -8.49 -24.59 18.83
C GLU A 182 -7.45 -23.77 18.02
N LYS A 183 -6.16 -23.91 18.31
CA LYS A 183 -5.10 -23.14 17.65
C LYS A 183 -4.83 -23.65 16.23
N ALA A 184 -4.76 -24.96 16.02
CA ALA A 184 -4.37 -25.54 14.73
C ALA A 184 -5.34 -25.22 13.58
N GLY A 185 -6.65 -25.50 13.77
CA GLY A 185 -7.66 -25.27 12.72
C GLY A 185 -7.85 -23.79 12.37
N ARG A 186 -7.74 -22.90 13.36
CA ARG A 186 -7.80 -21.45 13.11
C ARG A 186 -6.55 -20.96 12.38
N ASN A 187 -5.36 -21.40 12.78
CA ASN A 187 -4.12 -21.02 12.13
C ASN A 187 -4.11 -21.45 10.65
N ALA A 188 -4.56 -22.67 10.34
CA ALA A 188 -4.66 -23.14 8.96
C ALA A 188 -5.65 -22.31 8.14
N ARG A 189 -6.83 -22.00 8.69
CA ARG A 189 -7.83 -21.13 8.03
C ARG A 189 -7.28 -19.73 7.75
N ASP A 190 -6.69 -19.11 8.76
CA ASP A 190 -6.22 -17.73 8.69
C ASP A 190 -4.96 -17.64 7.81
N GLY A 191 -4.08 -18.65 7.86
CA GLY A 191 -2.97 -18.84 6.93
C GLY A 191 -3.47 -18.93 5.49
N TYR A 192 -4.35 -19.88 5.17
CA TYR A 192 -4.89 -20.05 3.82
C TYR A 192 -5.54 -18.77 3.27
N ALA A 193 -6.31 -18.05 4.08
CA ALA A 193 -6.89 -16.77 3.67
C ALA A 193 -5.83 -15.69 3.42
N THR A 194 -4.74 -15.71 4.19
CA THR A 194 -3.59 -14.80 4.03
C THR A 194 -2.86 -15.10 2.73
N GLU A 195 -2.53 -16.37 2.43
CA GLU A 195 -1.86 -16.76 1.17
C GLU A 195 -2.62 -16.22 -0.06
N HIS A 196 -3.95 -16.36 -0.09
CA HIS A 196 -4.77 -15.86 -1.21
C HIS A 196 -4.82 -14.34 -1.29
N LEU A 197 -4.72 -13.63 -0.16
CA LEU A 197 -4.57 -12.19 -0.15
C LEU A 197 -3.20 -11.77 -0.72
N GLU A 198 -2.14 -12.50 -0.40
CA GLU A 198 -0.80 -12.23 -0.94
C GLU A 198 -0.75 -12.49 -2.44
N ILE A 199 -1.27 -13.63 -2.91
CA ILE A 199 -1.42 -13.95 -4.34
C ILE A 199 -2.16 -12.81 -5.06
N ALA A 200 -3.32 -12.37 -4.53
CA ALA A 200 -4.09 -11.30 -5.15
C ALA A 200 -3.33 -9.96 -5.20
N SER A 201 -2.60 -9.64 -4.13
CA SER A 201 -1.80 -8.42 -4.02
C SER A 201 -0.64 -8.41 -5.02
N TYR A 202 0.08 -9.53 -5.14
CA TYR A 202 1.17 -9.67 -6.11
C TYR A 202 0.68 -9.77 -7.55
N GLU A 203 -0.47 -10.38 -7.83
CA GLU A 203 -1.09 -10.36 -9.16
C GLU A 203 -1.41 -8.92 -9.59
N LEU A 204 -1.91 -8.09 -8.68
CA LEU A 204 -2.12 -6.66 -8.96
C LEU A 204 -0.79 -5.94 -9.18
N LEU A 205 0.21 -6.14 -8.31
CA LEU A 205 1.53 -5.54 -8.44
C LEU A 205 2.20 -5.89 -9.77
N LEU A 206 2.17 -7.15 -10.19
CA LEU A 206 2.66 -7.63 -11.48
C LEU A 206 2.08 -6.81 -12.64
N ARG A 207 0.75 -6.67 -12.69
CA ARG A 207 0.06 -5.93 -13.76
C ARG A 207 0.40 -4.44 -13.77
N ILE A 208 0.66 -3.86 -12.61
CA ILE A 208 1.06 -2.45 -12.49
C ILE A 208 2.52 -2.30 -12.91
N ALA A 209 3.40 -3.21 -12.52
CA ALA A 209 4.81 -3.24 -12.93
C ALA A 209 4.95 -3.36 -14.46
N ASP A 210 4.18 -4.24 -15.10
CA ASP A 210 4.15 -4.35 -16.57
C ASP A 210 3.78 -3.03 -17.24
N ARG A 211 2.75 -2.34 -16.72
CA ARG A 211 2.29 -1.04 -17.26
C ARG A 211 3.29 0.09 -16.99
N ALA A 212 4.07 -0.03 -15.91
CA ALA A 212 5.13 0.90 -15.58
C ALA A 212 6.42 0.66 -16.39
N GLY A 213 6.51 -0.49 -17.07
CA GLY A 213 7.73 -0.95 -17.74
C GLY A 213 8.81 -1.43 -16.77
N ASP A 214 8.44 -1.86 -15.56
CA ASP A 214 9.37 -2.39 -14.55
C ASP A 214 9.40 -3.93 -14.59
N GLU A 215 10.17 -4.47 -15.54
CA GLU A 215 10.29 -5.92 -15.75
C GLU A 215 10.86 -6.63 -14.52
N GLN A 216 11.78 -6.01 -13.78
CA GLN A 216 12.38 -6.63 -12.61
C GLN A 216 11.34 -6.83 -11.50
N THR A 217 10.49 -5.83 -11.22
CA THR A 217 9.40 -5.99 -10.25
C THR A 217 8.38 -7.04 -10.73
N ALA A 218 8.08 -7.08 -12.04
CA ALA A 218 7.17 -8.07 -12.62
C ALA A 218 7.69 -9.52 -12.50
N VAL A 219 9.00 -9.74 -12.72
CA VAL A 219 9.63 -11.05 -12.50
C VAL A 219 9.53 -11.45 -11.03
N THR A 220 9.94 -10.55 -10.12
CA THR A 220 9.87 -10.81 -8.68
C THR A 220 8.45 -11.15 -8.23
N ALA A 221 7.44 -10.39 -8.66
CA ALA A 221 6.05 -10.68 -8.30
C ALA A 221 5.59 -12.06 -8.79
N ARG A 222 6.02 -12.50 -9.99
CA ARG A 222 5.68 -13.85 -10.51
C ARG A 222 6.31 -14.97 -9.70
N GLU A 223 7.56 -14.79 -9.26
CA GLU A 223 8.24 -15.76 -8.40
C GLU A 223 7.50 -15.89 -7.06
N ILE A 224 7.17 -14.76 -6.42
CA ILE A 224 6.46 -14.74 -5.15
C ILE A 224 5.07 -15.40 -5.29
N ILE A 225 4.30 -15.07 -6.34
CA ILE A 225 3.00 -15.73 -6.61
C ILE A 225 3.12 -17.26 -6.68
N ALA A 226 4.22 -17.79 -7.23
CA ALA A 226 4.42 -19.23 -7.29
C ALA A 226 4.66 -19.82 -5.89
N GLU A 227 5.51 -19.15 -5.09
CA GLU A 227 5.82 -19.54 -3.72
C GLU A 227 4.56 -19.48 -2.81
N GLU A 228 3.75 -18.41 -2.89
CA GLU A 228 2.48 -18.31 -2.14
C GLU A 228 1.45 -19.39 -2.54
N ARG A 229 1.42 -19.77 -3.82
CA ARG A 229 0.55 -20.86 -4.29
C ARG A 229 0.97 -22.20 -3.71
N GLU A 230 2.28 -22.46 -3.63
CA GLU A 230 2.80 -23.68 -3.02
C GLU A 230 2.40 -23.78 -1.55
N MET A 231 2.46 -22.68 -0.80
CA MET A 231 2.00 -22.64 0.59
C MET A 231 0.48 -22.83 0.72
N ALA A 232 -0.31 -22.16 -0.12
CA ALA A 232 -1.76 -22.34 -0.16
C ALA A 232 -2.15 -23.80 -0.49
N ASP A 233 -1.50 -24.41 -1.48
CA ASP A 233 -1.72 -25.79 -1.89
C ASP A 233 -1.31 -26.76 -0.79
N PHE A 234 -0.22 -26.48 -0.07
CA PHE A 234 0.16 -27.25 1.11
C PHE A 234 -0.95 -27.24 2.16
N ILE A 235 -1.45 -26.06 2.55
CA ILE A 235 -2.53 -25.98 3.56
C ILE A 235 -3.77 -26.73 3.05
N ALA A 236 -4.12 -26.56 1.78
CA ALA A 236 -5.27 -27.22 1.16
C ALA A 236 -5.18 -28.75 1.19
N ALA A 237 -3.97 -29.31 1.04
CA ALA A 237 -3.74 -30.75 1.09
C ALA A 237 -3.77 -31.34 2.51
N HIS A 238 -3.73 -30.51 3.55
CA HIS A 238 -3.59 -30.95 4.96
C HIS A 238 -4.80 -30.57 5.83
N TRP A 239 -5.96 -30.27 5.27
CA TRP A 239 -7.16 -29.95 6.06
C TRP A 239 -7.54 -31.02 7.08
N ASP A 240 -7.40 -32.30 6.72
CA ASP A 240 -7.70 -33.41 7.64
C ASP A 240 -6.75 -33.39 8.85
N LEU A 241 -5.45 -33.15 8.65
CA LEU A 241 -4.46 -33.00 9.71
C LEU A 241 -4.84 -31.86 10.68
N PHE A 242 -5.21 -30.69 10.13
CA PHE A 242 -5.60 -29.53 10.94
C PHE A 242 -6.92 -29.76 11.67
N ALA A 243 -7.87 -30.48 11.06
CA ALA A 243 -9.13 -30.85 11.70
C ALA A 243 -8.90 -31.81 12.87
N GLU A 244 -8.09 -32.86 12.70
CA GLU A 244 -7.72 -33.79 13.77
C GLU A 244 -6.97 -33.09 14.92
N ALA A 245 -6.03 -32.21 14.58
CA ALA A 245 -5.34 -31.38 15.59
C ALA A 245 -6.33 -30.51 16.38
N SER A 246 -7.26 -29.84 15.69
CA SER A 246 -8.30 -29.02 16.33
C SER A 246 -9.20 -29.84 17.25
N LEU A 247 -9.58 -31.06 16.86
CA LEU A 247 -10.38 -31.97 17.68
C LEU A 247 -9.61 -32.45 18.93
N ARG A 248 -8.32 -32.78 18.79
CA ARG A 248 -7.44 -33.12 19.93
C ARG A 248 -7.30 -31.95 20.91
N GLU A 249 -7.11 -30.73 20.41
CA GLU A 249 -7.04 -29.51 21.23
C GLU A 249 -8.36 -29.24 21.98
N ALA A 250 -9.49 -29.68 21.44
CA ALA A 250 -10.80 -29.62 22.10
C ALA A 250 -11.05 -30.78 23.09
N GLY A 251 -10.10 -31.70 23.26
CA GLY A 251 -10.23 -32.87 24.14
C GLY A 251 -11.13 -33.97 23.58
N VAL A 252 -11.42 -33.94 22.28
CA VAL A 252 -12.17 -35.00 21.58
C VAL A 252 -11.20 -36.13 21.26
N ALA A 253 -11.59 -37.38 21.57
CA ALA A 253 -10.83 -38.55 21.13
C ALA A 253 -11.01 -38.72 19.62
N VAL A 254 -9.90 -38.66 18.89
CA VAL A 254 -9.78 -38.78 17.42
C VAL A 254 -8.83 -39.91 17.10
#